data_AF-A0A941I555-F1
#
_entry.id   AF-A0A941I555-F1
#
_cell.length_a   1.000
_cell.length_b   1.000
_cell.length_c   1.000
_cell.angle_alpha   90.00
_cell.angle_beta   90.00
_cell.angle_gamma   90.00
#
_symmetry.space_group_name_H-M   'P 1'
#
loop_
_entity.id
_entity.type
_entity.pdbx_description
1 polymer ?
#
loop_
_entity_poly.entity_id
_entity_poly.type
_entity_poly.pdbx_seq_one_letter_code
_entity_poly.pdbx_strand_id
1 'polypeptide(L)'
;MNKTEYMNTLRQELQGLPSAVVTETVAHYEKQFADGLASGKTEAEVIAQLPNPRLLAAQKRANMRFQNLKNDFSLGNVFSLFIAAIGLVIFNFFMLIPAFVYGSFLFVAYLSSLVIYGAGVVTFAASVSGVPQMEFKLPTHHHRVYTSENHRQYQHREGAVTINISETGLTVDKGMNRSGVSREFDTSDFSRLDKHANIITIKNKMQVQHTFLGIGLLLLGTFLLLACVWMTRWSVIGFGRYLMWNVNLLRSTVRSEPAHA
;
A
#
# COMPACT_ATOMS: atom_id res chain seq x y z
N MET A 1 42.96 -40.63 -43.41
CA MET A 1 42.88 -39.26 -43.97
C MET A 1 44.23 -38.88 -44.52
N ASN A 2 44.26 -38.15 -45.63
CA ASN A 2 45.49 -37.54 -46.17
C ASN A 2 45.64 -36.09 -45.64
N LYS A 3 46.84 -35.50 -45.68
CA LYS A 3 47.10 -34.08 -45.34
C LYS A 3 46.05 -33.13 -45.94
N THR A 4 45.75 -33.27 -47.23
CA THR A 4 44.80 -32.41 -47.94
C THR A 4 43.39 -32.50 -47.35
N GLU A 5 42.97 -33.70 -46.95
CA GLU A 5 41.67 -33.96 -46.35
C GLU A 5 41.55 -33.36 -44.95
N TYR A 6 42.61 -33.48 -44.14
CA TYR A 6 42.66 -32.85 -42.81
C TYR A 6 42.64 -31.32 -42.91
N MET A 7 43.43 -30.72 -43.81
CA MET A 7 43.47 -29.27 -44.00
C MET A 7 42.13 -28.70 -44.49
N ASN A 8 41.47 -29.38 -45.43
CA ASN A 8 40.16 -28.97 -45.91
C ASN A 8 39.10 -29.06 -44.81
N THR A 9 39.11 -30.15 -44.03
CA THR A 9 38.21 -30.30 -42.88
C THR A 9 38.46 -29.20 -41.85
N LEU A 10 39.72 -28.90 -41.51
CA LEU A 10 40.06 -27.85 -40.55
C LEU A 10 39.58 -26.47 -41.03
N ARG A 11 39.78 -26.13 -42.31
CA ARG A 11 39.29 -24.87 -42.89
C ARG A 11 37.77 -24.77 -42.82
N GLN A 12 37.07 -25.85 -43.13
CA GLN A 12 35.59 -25.88 -43.09
C GLN A 12 35.06 -25.72 -41.66
N GLU A 13 35.66 -26.39 -40.68
CA GLU A 13 35.23 -26.30 -39.27
C GLU A 13 35.57 -24.93 -38.65
N LEU A 14 36.62 -24.27 -39.14
CA LEU A 14 36.98 -22.90 -38.74
C LEU A 14 36.15 -21.81 -39.45
N GLN A 15 35.35 -22.13 -40.47
CA GLN A 15 34.47 -21.15 -41.13
C GLN A 15 33.47 -20.57 -40.12
N GLY A 16 33.54 -19.26 -39.91
CA GLY A 16 32.75 -18.53 -38.91
C GLY A 16 33.55 -18.03 -37.70
N LEU A 17 34.86 -18.24 -37.67
CA LEU A 17 35.80 -17.48 -36.82
C LEU A 17 36.41 -16.30 -37.62
N PRO A 18 36.96 -15.27 -36.95
CA PRO A 18 37.60 -14.13 -37.64
C PRO A 18 38.70 -14.60 -38.60
N SER A 19 38.74 -14.02 -39.81
CA SER A 19 39.62 -14.45 -40.90
C SER A 19 41.11 -14.45 -40.54
N ALA A 20 41.53 -13.53 -39.67
CA ALA A 20 42.88 -13.49 -39.12
C ALA A 20 43.23 -14.76 -38.33
N VAL A 21 42.32 -15.21 -37.46
CA VAL A 21 42.51 -16.42 -36.62
C VAL A 21 42.50 -17.67 -37.48
N VAL A 22 41.64 -17.73 -38.51
CA VAL A 22 41.59 -18.88 -39.43
C VAL A 22 42.90 -19.01 -40.19
N THR A 23 43.39 -17.90 -40.77
CA THR A 23 44.65 -17.86 -41.53
C THR A 23 45.84 -18.26 -40.66
N GLU A 24 45.94 -17.69 -39.46
CA GLU A 24 47.00 -18.00 -38.50
C GLU A 24 46.99 -19.48 -38.09
N THR A 25 45.81 -20.02 -37.76
CA THR A 25 45.66 -21.41 -37.32
C THR A 25 46.00 -22.38 -38.44
N VAL A 26 45.52 -22.13 -39.66
CA VAL A 26 45.82 -22.99 -40.82
C VAL A 26 47.32 -22.97 -41.14
N ALA A 27 47.94 -21.78 -41.17
CA ALA A 27 49.38 -21.65 -41.42
C ALA A 27 50.24 -22.38 -40.37
N HIS A 28 49.82 -22.35 -39.10
CA HIS A 28 50.51 -23.05 -38.02
C HIS A 28 50.56 -24.57 -38.25
N TYR A 29 49.43 -25.19 -38.58
CA TYR A 29 49.38 -26.63 -38.82
C TYR A 29 49.99 -27.03 -40.16
N GLU A 30 49.92 -26.17 -41.19
CA GLU A 30 50.58 -26.41 -42.46
C GLU A 30 52.10 -26.50 -42.31
N LYS A 31 52.68 -25.62 -41.49
CA LYS A 31 54.09 -25.69 -41.10
C LYS A 31 54.42 -26.98 -40.33
N GLN A 32 53.57 -27.37 -39.37
CA GLN A 32 53.76 -28.60 -38.60
C GLN A 32 53.73 -29.86 -39.48
N PHE A 33 52.88 -29.88 -40.52
CA PHE A 33 52.90 -30.93 -41.54
C PHE A 33 54.18 -30.91 -42.39
N ALA A 34 54.68 -29.73 -42.77
CA ALA A 34 55.92 -29.61 -43.52
C ALA A 34 57.13 -30.12 -42.72
N ASP A 35 57.21 -29.78 -41.44
CA ASP A 35 58.27 -30.22 -40.53
C ASP A 35 58.20 -31.74 -40.26
N GLY A 36 56.99 -32.29 -40.13
CA GLY A 36 56.75 -33.73 -39.99
C GLY A 36 57.20 -34.54 -41.21
N LEU A 37 56.94 -34.02 -42.41
CA LEU A 37 57.39 -34.65 -43.66
C LEU A 37 58.91 -34.52 -43.84
N ALA A 38 59.49 -33.37 -43.50
CA ALA A 38 60.94 -33.15 -43.57
C ALA A 38 61.73 -34.04 -42.61
N SER A 39 61.11 -34.47 -41.50
CA SER A 39 61.69 -35.42 -40.53
C SER A 39 61.49 -36.89 -40.91
N GLY A 40 60.95 -37.17 -42.11
CA GLY A 40 60.79 -38.53 -42.63
C GLY A 40 59.58 -39.28 -42.07
N LYS A 41 58.68 -38.61 -41.33
CA LYS A 41 57.42 -39.22 -40.89
C LYS A 41 56.45 -39.32 -42.05
N THR A 42 55.63 -40.36 -42.04
CA THR A 42 54.54 -40.49 -43.02
C THR A 42 53.39 -39.55 -42.68
N GLU A 43 52.59 -39.14 -43.67
CA GLU A 43 51.42 -38.28 -43.45
C GLU A 43 50.45 -38.84 -42.39
N ALA A 44 50.30 -40.17 -42.36
CA ALA A 44 49.45 -40.88 -41.41
C ALA A 44 49.95 -40.75 -39.97
N GLU A 45 51.26 -40.82 -39.74
CA GLU A 45 51.88 -40.65 -38.42
C GLU A 45 51.77 -39.22 -37.89
N VAL A 46 51.86 -38.23 -38.79
CA VAL A 46 51.67 -36.82 -38.44
C VAL A 46 50.22 -36.59 -38.00
N ILE A 47 49.23 -37.10 -38.76
CA ILE A 47 47.81 -36.97 -38.41
C ILE A 47 47.49 -37.63 -37.06
N ALA A 48 48.12 -38.76 -36.73
CA ALA A 48 47.93 -39.42 -35.44
C ALA A 48 48.42 -38.58 -34.24
N GLN A 49 49.36 -37.66 -34.46
CA GLN A 49 49.89 -36.74 -33.44
C GLN A 49 49.07 -35.44 -33.34
N LEU A 50 48.25 -35.12 -34.35
CA LEU A 50 47.43 -33.91 -34.37
C LEU A 50 46.05 -34.13 -33.71
N PRO A 51 45.51 -33.10 -33.03
CA PRO A 51 44.17 -33.16 -32.47
C PRO A 51 43.09 -33.20 -33.57
N ASN A 52 41.91 -33.71 -33.24
CA ASN A 52 40.80 -33.74 -34.19
C ASN A 52 40.41 -32.31 -34.63
N PRO A 53 40.31 -32.01 -35.93
CA PRO A 53 40.09 -30.66 -36.44
C PRO A 53 38.76 -30.05 -35.99
N ARG A 54 37.73 -30.88 -35.78
CA ARG A 54 36.42 -30.44 -35.27
C ARG A 54 36.50 -29.95 -33.83
N LEU A 55 37.22 -30.71 -32.99
CA LEU A 55 37.38 -30.37 -31.57
C LEU A 55 38.20 -29.08 -31.40
N LEU A 56 39.23 -28.91 -32.23
CA LEU A 56 40.06 -27.72 -32.22
C LEU A 56 39.26 -26.45 -32.60
N ALA A 57 38.47 -26.54 -33.68
CA ALA A 57 37.59 -25.45 -34.09
C ALA A 57 36.54 -25.11 -33.01
N ALA A 58 35.91 -26.13 -32.41
CA ALA A 58 34.98 -25.96 -31.32
C ALA A 58 35.64 -25.30 -30.09
N GLN A 59 36.85 -25.70 -29.73
CA GLN A 59 37.61 -25.14 -28.62
C GLN A 59 37.99 -23.66 -28.87
N LYS A 60 38.48 -23.32 -30.06
CA LYS A 60 38.80 -21.93 -30.43
C LYS A 60 37.54 -21.05 -30.40
N ARG A 61 36.42 -21.55 -30.91
CA ARG A 61 35.13 -20.84 -30.86
C ARG A 61 34.65 -20.62 -29.42
N ALA A 62 34.76 -21.64 -28.56
CA ALA A 62 34.42 -21.51 -27.15
C ALA A 62 35.30 -20.46 -26.46
N ASN A 63 36.62 -20.50 -26.68
CA ASN A 63 37.56 -19.60 -26.03
C ASN A 63 37.35 -18.13 -26.43
N MET A 64 37.04 -17.86 -27.71
CA MET A 64 36.69 -16.52 -28.18
C MET A 64 35.38 -16.00 -27.55
N ARG A 65 34.36 -16.86 -27.40
CA ARG A 65 33.12 -16.49 -26.70
C ARG A 65 33.39 -16.14 -25.23
N PHE A 66 34.21 -16.92 -24.54
CA PHE A 66 34.58 -16.62 -23.15
C PHE A 66 35.38 -15.32 -23.01
N GLN A 67 36.29 -15.03 -23.95
CA GLN A 67 37.07 -13.79 -23.92
C GLN A 67 36.21 -12.56 -24.20
N ASN A 68 35.29 -12.64 -25.16
CA ASN A 68 34.36 -11.55 -25.43
C ASN A 68 33.48 -11.28 -24.21
N LEU A 69 32.90 -12.32 -23.61
CA LEU A 69 32.12 -12.18 -22.38
C LEU A 69 32.97 -11.59 -21.25
N LYS A 70 34.20 -12.06 -21.03
CA LYS A 70 35.06 -11.55 -19.96
C LYS A 70 35.45 -10.07 -20.16
N ASN A 71 35.65 -9.64 -21.40
CA ASN A 71 35.92 -8.24 -21.72
C ASN A 71 34.66 -7.37 -21.52
N ASP A 72 33.48 -7.87 -21.88
CA ASP A 72 32.21 -7.20 -21.64
C ASP A 72 31.89 -7.11 -20.14
N PHE A 73 32.26 -8.14 -19.37
CA PHE A 73 32.23 -8.19 -17.89
C PHE A 73 33.45 -7.53 -17.24
N SER A 74 34.08 -6.53 -17.87
CA SER A 74 35.04 -5.66 -17.19
C SER A 74 34.36 -5.00 -15.98
N LEU A 75 35.00 -5.04 -14.81
CA LEU A 75 34.46 -4.57 -13.53
C LEU A 75 33.87 -3.14 -13.58
N GLY A 76 34.36 -2.30 -14.51
CA GLY A 76 33.81 -0.95 -14.74
C GLY A 76 32.39 -0.95 -15.32
N ASN A 77 32.07 -1.84 -16.26
CA ASN A 77 30.72 -1.94 -16.85
C ASN A 77 29.71 -2.56 -15.86
N VAL A 78 30.18 -3.42 -14.96
CA VAL A 78 29.33 -3.97 -13.90
C VAL A 78 28.99 -2.88 -12.88
N PHE A 79 29.95 -2.02 -12.51
CA PHE A 79 29.70 -0.92 -11.59
C PHE A 79 28.74 0.13 -12.16
N SER A 80 28.87 0.46 -13.45
CA SER A 80 27.91 1.35 -14.13
C SER A 80 26.52 0.73 -14.21
N LEU A 81 26.41 -0.59 -14.38
CA LEU A 81 25.14 -1.31 -14.32
C LEU A 81 24.50 -1.23 -12.92
N PHE A 82 25.29 -1.35 -11.86
CA PHE A 82 24.80 -1.18 -10.49
C PHE A 82 24.33 0.26 -10.23
N ILE A 83 25.07 1.27 -10.68
CA ILE A 83 24.66 2.68 -10.57
C ILE A 83 23.37 2.94 -11.35
N ALA A 84 23.26 2.40 -12.56
CA ALA A 84 22.05 2.50 -13.37
C ALA A 84 20.86 1.81 -12.69
N ALA A 85 21.07 0.63 -12.09
CA ALA A 85 20.03 -0.08 -11.34
C ALA A 85 19.57 0.71 -10.11
N ILE A 86 20.51 1.28 -9.33
CA ILE A 86 20.19 2.13 -8.18
C ILE A 86 19.44 3.39 -8.63
N GLY A 87 19.91 4.03 -9.71
CA GLY A 87 19.27 5.20 -10.31
C GLY A 87 17.84 4.89 -10.77
N LEU A 88 17.60 3.72 -11.36
CA LEU A 88 16.27 3.27 -11.77
C LEU A 88 15.33 3.08 -10.56
N VAL A 89 15.83 2.49 -9.48
CA VAL A 89 15.05 2.33 -8.24
C VAL A 89 14.71 3.69 -7.65
N ILE A 90 15.69 4.58 -7.47
CA ILE A 90 15.48 5.92 -6.91
C ILE A 90 14.52 6.74 -7.79
N PHE A 91 14.68 6.68 -9.11
CA PHE A 91 13.80 7.36 -10.06
C PHE A 91 12.35 6.84 -9.95
N ASN A 92 12.16 5.54 -9.80
CA ASN A 92 10.83 4.95 -9.57
C ASN A 92 10.23 5.44 -8.24
N PHE A 93 11.02 5.48 -7.16
CA PHE A 93 10.58 6.02 -5.88
C PHE A 93 10.14 7.49 -5.95
N PHE A 94 10.87 8.31 -6.70
CA PHE A 94 10.53 9.73 -6.87
C PHE A 94 9.13 9.92 -7.46
N MET A 95 8.70 9.00 -8.31
CA MET A 95 7.35 9.02 -8.86
C MET A 95 6.30 8.36 -7.95
N LEU A 96 6.70 7.32 -7.24
CA LEU A 96 5.83 6.56 -6.37
C LEU A 96 5.39 7.39 -5.14
N ILE A 97 6.27 8.25 -4.62
CA ILE A 97 5.99 9.09 -3.44
C ILE A 97 4.77 10.02 -3.66
N PRO A 98 4.68 10.84 -4.72
CA PRO A 98 3.49 11.64 -5.00
C PRO A 98 2.21 10.81 -5.12
N ALA A 99 2.29 9.62 -5.74
CA ALA A 99 1.15 8.73 -5.90
C ALA A 99 0.65 8.21 -4.53
N PHE A 100 1.55 7.85 -3.62
CA PHE A 100 1.18 7.45 -2.26
C PHE A 100 0.59 8.60 -1.45
N VAL A 101 1.20 9.79 -1.51
CA VAL A 101 0.69 10.98 -0.80
C VAL A 101 -0.73 11.28 -1.28
N TYR A 102 -0.95 11.31 -2.59
CA TYR A 102 -2.26 11.51 -3.19
C TYR A 102 -3.27 10.42 -2.78
N GLY A 103 -2.86 9.15 -2.81
CA GLY A 103 -3.69 8.03 -2.37
C GLY A 103 -4.09 8.14 -0.89
N SER A 104 -3.18 8.59 -0.03
CA SER A 104 -3.45 8.84 1.39
C SER A 104 -4.49 9.96 1.58
N PHE A 105 -4.37 11.06 0.83
CA PHE A 105 -5.38 12.13 0.86
C PHE A 105 -6.75 11.64 0.40
N LEU A 106 -6.82 10.86 -0.69
CA LEU A 106 -8.06 10.24 -1.15
C LEU A 106 -8.67 9.31 -0.10
N PHE A 107 -7.86 8.51 0.57
CA PHE A 107 -8.33 7.61 1.62
C PHE A 107 -8.97 8.39 2.79
N VAL A 108 -8.31 9.43 3.28
CA VAL A 108 -8.84 10.30 4.35
C VAL A 108 -10.13 10.99 3.89
N ALA A 109 -10.19 11.46 2.64
CA ALA A 109 -11.40 12.06 2.07
C ALA A 109 -12.55 11.05 2.00
N TYR A 110 -12.27 9.79 1.65
CA TYR A 110 -13.27 8.72 1.60
C TYR A 110 -13.85 8.42 2.98
N LEU A 111 -12.99 8.27 4.00
CA LEU A 111 -13.41 8.09 5.39
C LEU A 111 -14.28 9.27 5.88
N SER A 112 -13.83 10.49 5.60
CA SER A 112 -14.57 11.71 5.98
C SER A 112 -15.94 11.74 5.31
N SER A 113 -16.01 11.40 4.02
CA SER A 113 -17.26 11.31 3.27
C SER A 113 -18.23 10.29 3.86
N LEU A 114 -17.71 9.13 4.26
CA LEU A 114 -18.51 8.04 4.84
C LEU A 114 -19.07 8.44 6.21
N VAL A 115 -18.28 9.12 7.05
CA VAL A 115 -18.72 9.64 8.34
C VAL A 115 -19.82 10.70 8.15
N ILE A 116 -19.62 11.66 7.24
CA ILE A 116 -20.61 12.70 6.95
C ILE A 116 -21.90 12.09 6.39
N TYR A 117 -21.78 11.13 5.46
CA TYR A 117 -22.93 10.41 4.92
C TYR A 117 -23.68 9.66 6.01
N GLY A 118 -22.98 8.89 6.86
CA GLY A 118 -23.58 8.15 7.97
C GLY A 118 -24.26 9.07 8.98
N ALA A 119 -23.62 10.19 9.34
CA ALA A 119 -24.23 11.21 10.20
C ALA A 119 -25.48 11.83 9.56
N GLY A 120 -25.47 12.05 8.25
CA GLY A 120 -26.64 12.48 7.48
C GLY A 120 -27.79 11.47 7.55
N VAL A 121 -27.49 10.18 7.37
CA VAL A 121 -28.50 9.09 7.46
C VAL A 121 -29.12 9.06 8.85
N VAL A 122 -28.31 9.09 9.91
CA VAL A 122 -28.78 9.07 11.30
C VAL A 122 -29.64 10.29 11.60
N THR A 123 -29.18 11.48 11.21
CA THR A 123 -29.91 12.74 11.45
C THR A 123 -31.24 12.75 10.70
N PHE A 124 -31.25 12.32 9.44
CA PHE A 124 -32.46 12.23 8.63
C PHE A 124 -33.45 11.20 9.21
N ALA A 125 -32.98 10.00 9.58
CA ALA A 125 -33.81 8.96 10.17
C ALA A 125 -34.40 9.38 11.52
N ALA A 126 -33.61 10.02 12.39
CA ALA A 126 -34.10 10.57 13.65
C ALA A 126 -35.16 11.66 13.43
N SER A 127 -34.97 12.49 12.40
CA SER A 127 -35.89 13.56 12.06
C SER A 127 -37.22 13.04 11.46
N VAL A 128 -37.17 12.03 10.59
CA VAL A 128 -38.36 11.38 9.99
C VAL A 128 -39.11 10.50 10.99
N SER A 129 -38.40 9.79 11.86
CA SER A 129 -39.02 8.92 12.87
C SER A 129 -39.70 9.67 14.02
N GLY A 130 -39.46 10.98 14.15
CA GLY A 130 -40.08 11.80 15.18
C GLY A 130 -39.72 11.38 16.61
N VAL A 131 -38.54 10.75 16.79
CA VAL A 131 -38.02 10.33 18.11
C VAL A 131 -37.07 11.41 18.63
N PRO A 132 -37.52 12.35 19.49
CA PRO A 132 -36.68 13.47 19.96
C PRO A 132 -35.69 13.09 21.07
N GLN A 133 -35.54 11.81 21.40
CA GLN A 133 -34.86 11.39 22.63
C GLN A 133 -34.03 10.11 22.40
N MET A 134 -32.72 10.27 22.24
CA MET A 134 -31.79 9.18 22.54
C MET A 134 -31.57 9.20 24.06
N GLU A 135 -32.13 8.21 24.76
CA GLU A 135 -31.98 8.05 26.21
C GLU A 135 -30.58 7.51 26.51
N PHE A 136 -29.61 8.39 26.76
CA PHE A 136 -28.24 8.01 27.09
C PHE A 136 -28.11 7.74 28.59
N LYS A 137 -28.19 6.46 29.00
CA LYS A 137 -28.01 6.04 30.40
C LYS A 137 -26.53 6.02 30.76
N LEU A 138 -26.01 7.15 31.24
CA LEU A 138 -24.65 7.22 31.76
C LEU A 138 -24.65 7.09 33.29
N PRO A 139 -23.94 6.09 33.87
CA PRO A 139 -23.75 6.01 35.31
C PRO A 139 -22.78 7.10 35.75
N THR A 140 -23.29 8.27 36.16
CA THR A 140 -22.47 9.34 36.72
C THR A 140 -22.27 9.11 38.22
N HIS A 141 -21.02 8.85 38.62
CA HIS A 141 -20.61 8.91 40.02
C HIS A 141 -20.40 10.39 40.38
N HIS A 142 -21.39 11.04 40.99
CA HIS A 142 -21.18 12.38 41.56
C HIS A 142 -20.59 12.25 42.97
N HIS A 143 -19.42 12.85 43.19
CA HIS A 143 -18.89 13.09 44.53
C HIS A 143 -19.73 14.17 45.22
N ARG A 144 -20.51 13.78 46.25
CA ARG A 144 -21.10 14.74 47.18
C ARG A 144 -20.00 15.20 48.14
N VAL A 145 -19.63 16.47 48.08
CA VAL A 145 -18.80 17.11 49.11
C VAL A 145 -19.73 17.44 50.27
N TYR A 146 -19.56 16.73 51.39
CA TYR A 146 -20.23 17.08 52.63
C TYR A 146 -19.48 18.26 53.25
N THR A 147 -20.04 19.47 53.16
CA THR A 147 -19.60 20.56 54.04
C THR A 147 -20.24 20.30 55.40
N SER A 148 -19.41 19.95 56.39
CA SER A 148 -19.84 19.74 57.77
C SER A 148 -19.93 21.09 58.47
N GLU A 149 -21.08 21.76 58.36
CA GLU A 149 -21.37 22.95 59.17
C GLU A 149 -22.17 22.54 60.40
N ASN A 150 -21.53 22.69 61.56
CA ASN A 150 -21.98 22.23 62.87
C ASN A 150 -23.17 23.07 63.36
N HIS A 151 -24.41 22.78 62.96
CA HIS A 151 -25.59 23.32 63.65
C HIS A 151 -26.75 22.34 63.83
N ARG A 152 -27.26 22.39 65.06
CA ARG A 152 -28.34 21.65 65.73
C ARG A 152 -29.39 20.96 64.84
N GLN A 153 -29.42 19.65 65.03
CA GLN A 153 -30.41 18.64 64.69
C GLN A 153 -31.88 19.15 64.69
N TYR A 154 -32.44 19.33 63.48
CA TYR A 154 -33.87 19.27 63.23
C TYR A 154 -34.12 18.28 62.09
N GLN A 155 -34.83 17.20 62.40
CA GLN A 155 -35.13 16.09 61.51
C GLN A 155 -36.27 16.49 60.55
N HIS A 156 -35.93 17.00 59.37
CA HIS A 156 -36.93 17.25 58.31
C HIS A 156 -37.04 16.04 57.38
N ARG A 157 -38.21 15.40 57.42
CA ARG A 157 -38.69 14.33 56.53
C ARG A 157 -38.60 14.77 55.07
N GLU A 158 -37.97 13.96 54.25
CA GLU A 158 -37.71 14.20 52.82
C GLU A 158 -39.00 14.51 52.05
N GLY A 159 -39.12 15.75 51.58
CA GLY A 159 -39.94 16.08 50.43
C GLY A 159 -39.00 16.31 49.25
N ALA A 160 -39.18 15.57 48.17
CA ALA A 160 -38.40 15.78 46.94
C ALA A 160 -38.68 17.20 46.44
N VAL A 161 -37.66 18.06 46.51
CA VAL A 161 -37.70 19.40 45.94
C VAL A 161 -37.12 19.31 44.54
N THR A 162 -37.98 19.44 43.54
CA THR A 162 -37.55 19.52 42.14
C THR A 162 -37.32 20.97 41.75
N ILE A 163 -36.09 21.28 41.35
CA ILE A 163 -35.69 22.60 40.89
C ILE A 163 -35.61 22.54 39.36
N ASN A 164 -36.46 23.32 38.68
CA ASN A 164 -36.42 23.47 37.24
C ASN A 164 -35.83 24.84 36.87
N ILE A 165 -34.77 24.82 36.06
CA ILE A 165 -34.07 26.01 35.56
C ILE A 165 -34.43 26.18 34.09
N SER A 166 -35.04 27.30 33.74
CA SER A 166 -35.39 27.67 32.37
C SER A 166 -34.91 29.09 32.07
N GLU A 167 -34.81 29.45 30.78
CA GLU A 167 -34.41 30.80 30.35
C GLU A 167 -35.33 31.91 30.87
N THR A 168 -36.56 31.57 31.28
CA THR A 168 -37.56 32.50 31.83
C THR A 168 -37.57 32.58 33.35
N GLY A 169 -36.66 31.89 34.05
CA GLY A 169 -36.51 31.94 35.50
C GLY A 169 -36.47 30.58 36.18
N LEU A 170 -36.33 30.62 37.52
CA LEU A 170 -36.08 29.47 38.38
C LEU A 170 -37.35 29.15 39.17
N THR A 171 -37.87 27.93 39.02
CA THR A 171 -39.10 27.49 39.71
C THR A 171 -38.80 26.32 40.64
N VAL A 172 -39.25 26.44 41.89
CA VAL A 172 -39.03 25.47 42.96
C VAL A 172 -40.38 24.93 43.39
N ASP A 173 -40.63 23.65 43.13
CA ASP A 173 -41.86 22.99 43.55
C ASP A 173 -41.58 22.05 44.74
N LYS A 174 -42.36 22.21 45.81
CA LYS A 174 -42.23 21.45 47.06
C LYS A 174 -43.51 20.67 47.28
N GLY A 175 -43.50 19.38 46.93
CA GLY A 175 -44.64 18.49 47.08
C GLY A 175 -45.12 18.42 48.53
N MET A 176 -46.32 18.90 48.80
CA MET A 176 -46.91 18.98 50.13
C MET A 176 -48.10 18.01 50.21
N ASN A 177 -47.87 16.79 50.71
CA ASN A 177 -48.94 15.81 50.86
C ASN A 177 -49.58 15.92 52.26
N ARG A 178 -50.87 16.27 52.29
CA ARG A 178 -51.70 16.35 53.51
C ARG A 178 -52.30 14.97 53.84
N SER A 179 -52.41 14.71 55.15
CA SER A 179 -53.44 13.89 55.85
C SER A 179 -52.96 12.58 56.50
N GLY A 180 -53.36 12.39 57.76
CA GLY A 180 -53.71 11.07 58.32
C GLY A 180 -52.73 10.45 59.31
N VAL A 181 -53.17 10.33 60.58
CA VAL A 181 -52.50 9.64 61.69
C VAL A 181 -52.91 8.16 61.74
N SER A 182 -51.95 7.24 61.87
CA SER A 182 -52.04 6.03 62.72
C SER A 182 -50.70 5.27 62.75
N ARG A 183 -50.31 4.82 63.96
CA ARG A 183 -49.07 4.10 64.30
C ARG A 183 -49.10 2.64 63.84
N GLU A 184 -47.96 2.14 63.39
CA GLU A 184 -47.43 0.83 63.83
C GLU A 184 -45.92 0.78 63.56
N PHE A 185 -45.16 0.36 64.56
CA PHE A 185 -43.71 0.23 64.55
C PHE A 185 -43.39 -1.23 64.26
N ASP A 186 -42.80 -1.52 63.11
CA ASP A 186 -42.30 -2.87 62.80
C ASP A 186 -40.84 -2.82 62.35
N THR A 187 -40.07 -3.69 62.96
CA THR A 187 -38.61 -3.78 62.95
C THR A 187 -38.18 -4.89 62.03
N SER A 188 -38.26 -4.67 60.72
CA SER A 188 -37.62 -5.55 59.74
C SER A 188 -37.63 -4.94 58.34
N ASP A 189 -36.61 -4.14 57.98
CA ASP A 189 -36.20 -4.10 56.57
C ASP A 189 -34.75 -3.56 56.42
N PHE A 190 -33.81 -4.36 56.90
CA PHE A 190 -32.37 -4.14 56.72
C PHE A 190 -31.93 -4.65 55.33
N SER A 191 -32.56 -4.23 54.24
CA SER A 191 -32.16 -4.67 52.89
C SER A 191 -32.78 -3.90 51.72
N ARG A 192 -32.72 -2.57 51.72
CA ARG A 192 -32.95 -1.80 50.49
C ARG A 192 -31.83 -0.78 50.28
N LEU A 193 -30.73 -1.28 49.72
CA LEU A 193 -29.72 -0.47 49.03
C LEU A 193 -30.40 0.15 47.81
N ASP A 194 -30.98 1.33 48.03
CA ASP A 194 -31.65 2.14 47.04
C ASP A 194 -30.65 2.55 45.94
N LYS A 195 -30.64 1.77 44.88
CA LYS A 195 -29.94 2.06 43.62
C LYS A 195 -30.76 3.10 42.84
N HIS A 196 -30.85 4.31 43.37
CA HIS A 196 -31.48 5.44 42.69
C HIS A 196 -30.57 5.90 41.54
N ALA A 197 -30.73 5.25 40.39
CA ALA A 197 -30.20 5.75 39.12
C ALA A 197 -30.97 7.04 38.77
N ASN A 198 -30.37 8.19 39.03
CA ASN A 198 -30.96 9.48 38.68
C ASN A 198 -30.93 9.64 37.15
N ILE A 199 -32.11 9.54 36.52
CA ILE A 199 -32.31 9.66 35.08
C ILE A 199 -32.45 11.14 34.74
N ILE A 200 -31.50 11.70 33.99
CA ILE A 200 -31.60 13.07 33.47
C ILE A 200 -32.28 12.99 32.10
N THR A 201 -33.54 13.40 32.02
CA THR A 201 -34.32 13.41 30.77
C THR A 201 -34.24 14.79 30.11
N ILE A 202 -33.33 14.96 29.15
CA ILE A 202 -33.25 16.21 28.36
C ILE A 202 -34.30 16.15 27.25
N LYS A 203 -35.44 16.83 27.44
CA LYS A 203 -36.47 16.99 26.40
C LYS A 203 -36.10 18.16 25.49
N ASN A 204 -35.51 17.87 24.33
CA ASN A 204 -35.31 18.87 23.29
C ASN A 204 -36.50 18.82 22.31
N LYS A 205 -37.30 19.88 22.22
CA LYS A 205 -38.34 20.02 21.18
C LYS A 205 -37.63 20.33 19.85
N MET A 206 -37.22 19.28 19.13
CA MET A 206 -36.60 19.45 17.81
C MET A 206 -37.61 20.02 16.80
N GLN A 207 -37.38 21.28 16.41
CA GLN A 207 -38.15 22.03 15.42
C GLN A 207 -37.80 21.57 13.99
N VAL A 208 -38.70 21.82 13.03
CA VAL A 208 -38.63 21.41 11.59
C VAL A 208 -37.32 21.84 10.88
N GLN A 209 -36.48 22.66 11.49
CA GLN A 209 -35.17 23.06 10.97
C GLN A 209 -34.14 21.90 10.93
N HIS A 210 -34.33 20.83 11.72
CA HIS A 210 -33.38 19.70 11.74
C HIS A 210 -33.54 18.71 10.57
N THR A 211 -34.70 18.64 9.91
CA THR A 211 -34.92 17.78 8.72
C THR A 211 -34.10 18.27 7.52
N PHE A 212 -34.13 19.59 7.28
CA PHE A 212 -33.39 20.24 6.19
C PHE A 212 -31.87 20.08 6.35
N LEU A 213 -31.38 20.15 7.60
CA LEU A 213 -29.96 19.92 7.89
C LEU A 213 -29.54 18.47 7.61
N GLY A 214 -30.39 17.48 7.95
CA GLY A 214 -30.13 16.06 7.65
C GLY A 214 -30.09 15.76 6.14
N ILE A 215 -31.06 16.29 5.38
CA ILE A 215 -31.09 16.16 3.91
C ILE A 215 -29.85 16.84 3.29
N GLY A 216 -29.48 18.02 3.78
CA GLY A 216 -28.28 18.73 3.34
C GLY A 216 -27.00 17.92 3.57
N LEU A 217 -26.84 17.32 4.75
CA LEU A 217 -25.68 16.46 5.06
C LEU A 217 -25.64 15.19 4.20
N LEU A 218 -26.80 14.59 3.92
CA LEU A 218 -26.92 13.42 3.05
C LEU A 218 -26.51 13.72 1.61
N LEU A 219 -27.02 14.81 1.04
CA LEU A 219 -26.67 15.24 -0.30
C LEU A 219 -25.18 15.60 -0.39
N LEU A 220 -24.65 16.29 0.62
CA LEU A 220 -23.23 16.63 0.69
C LEU A 220 -22.35 15.37 0.76
N GLY A 221 -22.68 14.42 1.65
CA GLY A 221 -21.94 13.17 1.79
C GLY A 221 -22.00 12.29 0.53
N THR A 222 -23.16 12.25 -0.13
CA THR A 222 -23.34 11.51 -1.39
C THR A 222 -22.55 12.15 -2.53
N PHE A 223 -22.59 13.48 -2.65
CA PHE A 223 -21.82 14.22 -3.63
C PHE A 223 -20.32 14.01 -3.44
N LEU A 224 -19.84 14.07 -2.20
CA LEU A 224 -18.42 13.89 -1.88
C LEU A 224 -17.95 12.45 -2.14
N LEU A 225 -18.80 11.44 -1.91
CA LEU A 225 -18.56 10.05 -2.32
C LEU A 225 -18.44 9.92 -3.84
N LEU A 226 -19.38 10.50 -4.59
CA LEU A 226 -19.34 10.48 -6.05
C LEU A 226 -18.09 11.19 -6.60
N ALA A 227 -17.72 12.33 -6.02
CA ALA A 227 -16.49 13.04 -6.36
C ALA A 227 -15.25 12.18 -6.11
N CYS A 228 -15.21 11.45 -4.99
CA CYS A 228 -14.11 10.54 -4.65
C CYS A 228 -14.00 9.36 -5.62
N VAL A 229 -15.13 8.76 -6.01
CA VAL A 229 -15.19 7.69 -7.03
C VAL A 229 -14.76 8.20 -8.40
N TRP A 230 -15.24 9.38 -8.80
CA TRP A 230 -14.87 10.01 -10.06
C TRP A 230 -13.36 10.30 -10.09
N MET A 231 -12.84 10.89 -9.02
CA MET A 231 -11.42 11.20 -8.87
C MET A 231 -10.56 9.93 -8.94
N THR A 232 -10.94 8.87 -8.24
CA THR A 232 -10.28 7.54 -8.30
C THR A 232 -10.25 7.00 -9.73
N ARG A 233 -11.37 7.11 -10.46
CA ARG A 233 -11.47 6.62 -11.84
C ARG A 233 -10.49 7.36 -12.77
N TRP A 234 -10.36 8.66 -12.59
CA TRP A 234 -9.37 9.47 -13.31
C TRP A 234 -7.93 9.12 -12.92
N SER A 235 -7.66 8.87 -11.64
CA SER A 235 -6.35 8.42 -11.17
C SER A 235 -5.92 7.11 -11.81
N VAL A 236 -6.83 6.12 -11.92
CA VAL A 236 -6.55 4.83 -12.55
C VAL A 236 -6.26 5.00 -14.05
N ILE A 237 -7.02 5.85 -14.76
CA ILE A 237 -6.76 6.15 -16.17
C ILE A 237 -5.39 6.84 -16.34
N GLY A 238 -5.08 7.80 -15.49
CA GLY A 238 -3.79 8.50 -15.48
C GLY A 238 -2.62 7.55 -15.23
N PHE A 239 -2.75 6.67 -14.24
CA PHE A 239 -1.77 5.63 -13.93
C PHE A 239 -1.57 4.67 -15.11
N GLY A 240 -2.65 4.22 -15.75
CA GLY A 240 -2.57 3.36 -16.94
C GLY A 240 -1.84 4.04 -18.12
N ARG A 241 -2.11 5.33 -18.37
CA ARG A 241 -1.40 6.12 -19.39
C ARG A 241 0.08 6.28 -19.06
N TYR A 242 0.40 6.52 -17.79
CA TYR A 242 1.77 6.62 -17.32
C TYR A 242 2.53 5.30 -17.53
N LEU A 243 1.92 4.17 -17.16
CA LEU A 243 2.52 2.84 -17.28
C LEU A 243 2.75 2.48 -18.76
N MET A 244 1.81 2.81 -19.63
CA MET A 244 2.00 2.68 -21.09
C MET A 244 3.13 3.56 -21.62
N TRP A 245 3.30 4.79 -21.10
CA TRP A 245 4.43 5.64 -21.48
C TRP A 245 5.77 5.03 -21.05
N ASN A 246 5.85 4.50 -19.83
CA ASN A 246 7.06 3.85 -19.32
C ASN A 246 7.43 2.59 -20.14
N VAL A 247 6.43 1.76 -20.48
CA VAL A 247 6.61 0.58 -21.34
C VAL A 247 6.99 0.96 -22.77
N ASN A 248 6.41 2.05 -23.32
CA ASN A 248 6.76 2.54 -24.64
C ASN A 248 8.20 3.08 -24.69
N LEU A 249 8.70 3.70 -23.62
CA LEU A 249 10.10 4.11 -23.53
C LEU A 249 11.02 2.89 -23.69
N LEU A 250 10.75 1.82 -22.95
CA LEU A 250 11.53 0.57 -23.02
C LEU A 250 11.46 -0.09 -24.40
N ARG A 251 10.28 -0.06 -25.05
CA ARG A 251 10.14 -0.58 -26.43
C ARG A 251 10.84 0.29 -27.47
N SER A 252 10.90 1.60 -27.27
CA SER A 252 11.54 2.53 -28.21
C SER A 252 13.07 2.37 -28.24
N THR A 253 13.70 2.10 -27.09
CA THR A 253 15.15 1.84 -27.01
C THR A 253 15.55 0.58 -27.77
N VAL A 254 14.70 -0.44 -27.81
CA VAL A 254 14.97 -1.69 -28.56
C VAL A 254 14.88 -1.48 -30.08
N ARG A 255 14.16 -0.45 -30.54
CA ARG A 255 13.96 -0.21 -31.98
C ARG A 255 14.95 0.77 -32.60
N SER A 256 15.78 1.43 -31.80
CA SER A 256 16.75 2.44 -32.24
C SER A 256 18.18 1.93 -32.45
N GLU A 257 18.42 0.62 -32.53
CA GLU A 257 19.63 0.09 -33.17
C GLU A 257 19.37 -0.09 -34.67
N PRO A 258 19.69 0.88 -35.55
CA PRO A 258 19.85 0.59 -36.95
C PRO A 258 21.10 -0.27 -37.12
N ALA A 259 20.88 -1.47 -37.64
CA ALA A 259 21.89 -2.32 -38.22
C ALA A 259 22.63 -1.55 -39.34
N HIS A 260 23.76 -0.95 -38.99
CA HIS A 260 24.78 -0.51 -39.94
C HIS A 260 26.12 -1.06 -39.48
N ALA A 261 26.38 -2.30 -39.89
CA ALA A 261 27.70 -2.90 -40.04
C ALA A 261 27.78 -3.45 -41.46
#